data_AF-A0A8H8BY58-F1
#
_entry.id   AF-A0A8H8BY58-F1
#
_cell.length_a   1.000
_cell.length_b   1.000
_cell.length_c   1.000
_cell.angle_alpha   90.00
_cell.angle_beta   90.00
_cell.angle_gamma   90.00
#
_symmetry.space_group_name_H-M   'P 1'
#
loop_
_entity.id
_entity.type
_entity.pdbx_description
1 polymer ?
#
loop_
_entity_poly.entity_id
_entity_poly.type
_entity_poly.pdbx_seq_one_letter_code
_entity_poly.pdbx_strand_id
1 'polypeptide(L)'
;MLSIVLLRADECDGDNDIRIILQLLAEARSLRRLALSRFHTAAGPGQKTRAFDSKKEPNTLKTNFGYWKQFLTYCYRVAYRGSHFTTADDDQRTPESCIQLTDGQENAWEAAFQSAVKQDRLALRNAMSDLSMALICHEFGGNRYSSPLLSFCAMLSVKPHTKTWKEPGNYNSCLSGVIWVAQLIIFHASACLEKAELGDTLERIEQYCGKFLKQNTETPMGEILGWRLLLFTISKEVVGPHQAQWDVDEKVLTYRDVDLHMDHVPRLLLSDFQQAQHLHQLIIESTSSSSTSD
;
A
#
# COMPACT_ATOMS: atom_id res chain seq x y z
N MET A 1 4.69 -25.85 14.11
CA MET A 1 6.07 -25.31 14.09
C MET A 1 6.30 -24.74 12.69
N LEU A 2 5.59 -23.65 12.39
CA LEU A 2 5.47 -23.05 11.05
C LEU A 2 6.66 -22.12 10.80
N SER A 3 7.46 -22.46 9.79
CA SER A 3 8.69 -21.79 9.37
C SER A 3 8.50 -20.30 9.10
N ILE A 4 8.75 -19.51 10.12
CA ILE A 4 9.03 -18.07 10.07
C ILE A 4 10.44 -17.89 9.51
N VAL A 5 10.60 -18.01 8.19
CA VAL A 5 11.84 -17.59 7.49
C VAL A 5 11.53 -16.52 6.43
N LEU A 6 10.34 -15.91 6.48
CA LEU A 6 10.01 -14.77 5.63
C LEU A 6 10.53 -13.47 6.25
N LEU A 7 11.44 -12.85 5.50
CA LEU A 7 11.91 -11.45 5.62
C LEU A 7 13.14 -11.19 6.49
N ARG A 8 14.15 -12.07 6.51
CA ARG A 8 15.53 -11.57 6.66
C ARG A 8 16.03 -11.06 5.31
N ALA A 9 15.87 -9.75 5.13
CA ALA A 9 16.52 -9.00 4.05
C ALA A 9 18.06 -8.93 4.18
N ASP A 10 18.62 -9.50 5.26
CA ASP A 10 20.05 -9.52 5.58
C ASP A 10 20.79 -10.78 5.11
N GLU A 11 20.10 -11.80 4.56
CA GLU A 11 20.74 -13.03 4.06
C GLU A 11 20.65 -13.17 2.52
N CYS A 12 20.55 -12.04 1.81
CA CYS A 12 20.77 -12.02 0.36
C CYS A 12 22.22 -11.66 0.07
N ASP A 13 23.12 -12.65 0.16
CA ASP A 13 24.52 -12.60 -0.26
C ASP A 13 24.69 -12.61 -1.81
N GLY A 14 23.73 -11.99 -2.51
CA GLY A 14 23.69 -11.81 -3.96
C GLY A 14 23.71 -10.33 -4.31
N ASP A 15 24.77 -9.63 -3.92
CA ASP A 15 24.86 -8.16 -3.88
C ASP A 15 24.99 -7.47 -5.27
N ASN A 16 24.98 -8.23 -6.38
CA ASN A 16 25.16 -7.61 -7.72
C ASN A 16 23.84 -7.19 -8.37
N ASP A 17 22.78 -8.01 -8.30
CA ASP A 17 21.48 -7.71 -8.93
C ASP A 17 20.70 -6.65 -8.13
N ILE A 18 20.88 -6.63 -6.81
CA ILE A 18 20.30 -5.65 -5.89
C ILE A 18 20.87 -4.25 -6.15
N ARG A 19 22.17 -4.14 -6.45
CA ARG A 19 22.80 -2.85 -6.78
C ARG A 19 22.19 -2.20 -8.02
N ILE A 20 21.82 -3.01 -9.01
CA ILE A 20 21.24 -2.52 -10.27
C ILE A 20 19.82 -2.00 -10.06
N ILE A 21 19.01 -2.67 -9.22
CA ILE A 21 17.69 -2.18 -8.80
C ILE A 21 17.82 -0.84 -8.06
N LEU A 22 18.76 -0.75 -7.12
CA LEU A 22 18.99 0.49 -6.37
C LEU A 22 19.50 1.61 -7.29
N GLN A 23 20.30 1.30 -8.30
CA GLN A 23 20.77 2.26 -9.30
C GLN A 23 19.64 2.76 -10.19
N LEU A 24 18.78 1.86 -10.69
CA LEU A 24 17.55 2.20 -11.41
C LEU A 24 16.66 3.14 -10.62
N LEU A 25 16.40 2.80 -9.35
CA LEU A 25 15.56 3.61 -8.47
C LEU A 25 16.20 4.97 -8.12
N ALA A 26 17.53 5.04 -8.00
CA ALA A 26 18.25 6.29 -7.78
C ALA A 26 18.22 7.22 -9.00
N GLU A 27 18.38 6.67 -10.20
CA GLU A 27 18.28 7.43 -11.45
C GLU A 27 16.85 7.90 -11.71
N ALA A 28 15.85 7.02 -11.50
CA ALA A 28 14.45 7.37 -11.55
C ALA A 28 14.13 8.55 -10.63
N ARG A 29 14.67 8.54 -9.40
CA ARG A 29 14.57 9.65 -8.45
C ARG A 29 15.19 10.94 -9.00
N SER A 30 16.38 10.84 -9.60
CA SER A 30 17.07 12.00 -10.17
C SER A 30 16.27 12.62 -11.32
N LEU A 31 15.74 11.80 -12.24
CA LEU A 31 14.91 12.24 -13.36
C LEU A 31 13.59 12.84 -12.88
N ARG A 32 12.93 12.22 -11.91
CA ARG A 32 11.71 12.77 -11.31
C ARG A 32 11.97 14.14 -10.69
N ARG A 33 13.08 14.29 -9.97
CA ARG A 33 13.47 15.60 -9.41
C ARG A 33 13.71 16.63 -10.52
N LEU A 34 14.41 16.26 -11.59
CA LEU A 34 14.68 17.15 -12.72
C LEU A 34 13.38 17.60 -13.39
N ALA A 35 12.47 16.67 -13.69
CA ALA A 35 11.19 17.00 -14.30
C ALA A 35 10.32 17.86 -13.37
N LEU A 36 10.19 17.49 -12.08
CA LEU A 36 9.45 18.29 -11.11
C LEU A 36 10.04 19.70 -10.92
N SER A 37 11.36 19.87 -11.05
CA SER A 37 11.99 21.19 -11.02
C SER A 37 11.64 22.06 -12.23
N ARG A 38 11.17 21.49 -13.33
CA ARG A 38 10.66 22.25 -14.49
C ARG A 38 9.23 22.76 -14.26
N PHE A 39 8.49 22.14 -13.33
CA PHE A 39 7.11 22.51 -12.99
C PHE A 39 7.03 23.47 -11.79
N HIS A 40 7.91 24.47 -11.70
CA HIS A 40 7.78 25.52 -10.68
C HIS A 40 6.40 26.19 -10.78
N THR A 41 5.48 25.82 -9.90
CA THR A 41 4.25 26.56 -9.69
C THR A 41 4.63 27.85 -8.97
N ALA A 42 4.48 28.98 -9.65
CA ALA A 42 4.50 30.29 -9.04
C ALA A 42 3.48 30.30 -7.89
N ALA A 43 3.94 30.17 -6.65
CA ALA A 43 3.07 30.30 -5.49
C ALA A 43 2.87 31.79 -5.23
N GLY A 44 1.61 32.26 -5.31
CA GLY A 44 1.25 33.56 -4.80
C GLY A 44 1.48 33.64 -3.28
N PRO A 45 1.70 34.85 -2.71
CA PRO A 45 1.95 35.01 -1.29
C PRO A 45 0.78 34.45 -0.47
N GLY A 46 1.06 33.52 0.46
CA GLY A 46 0.08 33.03 1.44
C GLY A 46 -0.61 31.70 1.12
N GLN A 47 -0.45 31.12 -0.08
CA GLN A 47 -0.87 29.74 -0.31
C GLN A 47 0.21 28.76 0.16
N LYS A 48 -0.11 27.91 1.15
CA LYS A 48 0.66 26.69 1.40
C LYS A 48 0.41 25.71 0.26
N THR A 49 1.07 25.91 -0.87
CA THR A 49 1.26 24.84 -1.83
C THR A 49 2.03 23.73 -1.11
N ARG A 50 1.35 22.63 -0.77
CA ARG A 50 2.02 21.32 -0.72
C ARG A 50 2.37 20.96 -2.17
N ALA A 51 3.24 21.74 -2.79
CA ALA A 51 3.90 21.34 -4.02
C ALA A 51 4.59 20.00 -3.73
N PHE A 52 4.58 19.09 -4.70
CA PHE A 52 5.23 17.79 -4.59
C PHE A 52 6.61 17.98 -3.97
N ASP A 53 6.79 17.50 -2.74
CA ASP A 53 8.07 17.65 -2.05
C ASP A 53 9.12 16.92 -2.88
N SER A 54 9.95 17.71 -3.58
CA SER A 54 10.97 17.21 -4.50
C SER A 54 12.05 16.41 -3.76
N LYS A 55 12.08 16.52 -2.42
CA LYS A 55 13.09 15.92 -1.56
C LYS A 55 12.43 15.07 -0.47
N LYS A 56 12.32 13.77 -0.73
CA LYS A 56 12.11 12.81 0.37
C LYS A 56 13.38 12.65 1.21
N GLU A 57 13.18 12.54 2.52
CA GLU A 57 14.22 12.25 3.49
C GLU A 57 14.97 10.95 3.14
N PRO A 58 16.31 10.90 3.32
CA PRO A 58 17.13 9.73 2.96
C PRO A 58 16.65 8.43 3.59
N ASN A 59 16.26 8.45 4.87
CA ASN A 59 15.75 7.27 5.58
C ASN A 59 14.44 6.78 4.97
N THR A 60 13.53 7.68 4.61
CA THR A 60 12.27 7.34 3.94
C THR A 60 12.52 6.68 2.59
N LEU A 61 13.53 7.13 1.85
CA LEU A 61 13.90 6.52 0.58
C LEU A 61 14.50 5.13 0.75
N LYS A 62 15.38 4.95 1.73
CA LYS A 62 15.93 3.64 2.09
C LYS A 62 14.80 2.67 2.41
N THR A 63 13.81 3.10 3.19
CA THR A 63 12.63 2.30 3.52
C THR A 63 11.79 1.97 2.29
N ASN A 64 11.46 2.97 1.47
CA ASN A 64 10.64 2.77 0.27
C ASN A 64 11.30 1.83 -0.74
N PHE A 65 12.59 2.05 -1.04
CA PHE A 65 13.36 1.15 -1.91
C PHE A 65 13.53 -0.24 -1.29
N GLY A 66 13.63 -0.31 0.04
CA GLY A 66 13.61 -1.55 0.79
C GLY A 66 12.34 -2.37 0.53
N TYR A 67 11.15 -1.74 0.51
CA TYR A 67 9.91 -2.44 0.17
C TYR A 67 9.93 -3.00 -1.25
N TRP A 68 10.43 -2.25 -2.23
CA TRP A 68 10.49 -2.74 -3.61
C TRP A 68 11.49 -3.89 -3.78
N LYS A 69 12.64 -3.82 -3.10
CA LYS A 69 13.61 -4.93 -3.06
C LYS A 69 12.97 -6.19 -2.44
N GLN A 70 12.25 -6.03 -1.33
CA GLN A 70 11.53 -7.13 -0.68
C GLN A 70 10.46 -7.71 -1.61
N PHE A 71 9.72 -6.85 -2.32
CA PHE A 71 8.73 -7.26 -3.31
C PHE A 71 9.35 -8.10 -4.43
N LEU A 72 10.42 -7.64 -5.08
CA LEU A 72 11.07 -8.39 -6.15
C LEU A 72 11.62 -9.73 -5.65
N THR A 73 12.18 -9.76 -4.43
CA THR A 73 12.64 -11.00 -3.79
C THR A 73 11.47 -11.96 -3.53
N TYR A 74 10.34 -11.43 -3.05
CA TYR A 74 9.11 -12.18 -2.83
C TYR A 74 8.59 -12.77 -4.14
N CYS A 75 8.45 -11.94 -5.20
CA CYS A 75 8.04 -12.41 -6.52
C CYS A 75 8.95 -13.50 -7.05
N TYR A 76 10.26 -13.32 -6.97
CA TYR A 76 11.21 -14.31 -7.46
C TYR A 76 11.03 -15.66 -6.74
N ARG A 77 10.91 -15.64 -5.41
CA ARG A 77 10.81 -16.88 -4.59
C ARG A 77 9.45 -17.55 -4.70
N VAL A 78 8.38 -16.78 -4.75
CA VAL A 78 7.01 -17.28 -4.60
C VAL A 78 6.32 -17.40 -5.96
N ALA A 79 6.46 -16.42 -6.85
CA ALA A 79 5.75 -16.40 -8.13
C ALA A 79 6.57 -17.02 -9.27
N TYR A 80 7.87 -16.72 -9.35
CA TYR A 80 8.70 -17.09 -10.51
C TYR A 80 9.35 -18.48 -10.37
N ARG A 81 10.13 -18.70 -9.30
CA ARG A 81 10.74 -20.02 -9.02
C ARG A 81 9.74 -21.04 -8.49
N GLY A 82 8.77 -20.55 -7.71
CA GLY A 82 7.89 -21.38 -6.88
C GLY A 82 8.65 -22.15 -5.78
N SER A 83 7.89 -22.87 -4.94
CA SER A 83 8.42 -23.78 -3.91
C SER A 83 9.08 -23.12 -2.70
N HIS A 84 8.70 -21.89 -2.34
CA HIS A 84 9.23 -21.26 -1.13
C HIS A 84 8.49 -21.71 0.13
N PHE A 85 7.18 -21.85 0.05
CA PHE A 85 6.35 -22.35 1.13
C PHE A 85 6.25 -23.87 1.07
N THR A 86 6.44 -24.52 2.22
CA THR A 86 6.18 -25.96 2.39
C THR A 86 4.86 -26.15 3.12
N THR A 87 4.04 -27.08 2.63
CA THR A 87 2.79 -27.48 3.29
C THR A 87 3.04 -28.74 4.12
N ALA A 88 2.39 -28.83 5.28
CA ALA A 88 2.40 -30.04 6.09
C ALA A 88 1.28 -31.03 5.69
N ASP A 89 0.27 -30.53 4.97
CA ASP A 89 -0.91 -31.26 4.48
C ASP A 89 -1.16 -30.87 3.02
N ASP A 90 -1.64 -31.82 2.22
CA ASP A 90 -1.93 -31.62 0.78
C ASP A 90 -3.07 -30.61 0.53
N ASP A 91 -3.93 -30.35 1.51
CA ASP A 91 -5.08 -29.44 1.39
C ASP A 91 -4.76 -27.96 1.66
N GLN A 92 -3.52 -27.63 2.06
CA GLN A 92 -3.17 -26.28 2.48
C GLN A 92 -2.78 -25.40 1.28
N ARG A 93 -3.64 -24.43 0.91
CA ARG A 93 -3.31 -23.45 -0.15
C ARG A 93 -2.15 -22.56 0.29
N THR A 94 -1.10 -22.52 -0.52
CA THR A 94 0.02 -21.57 -0.36
C THR A 94 -0.17 -20.36 -1.26
N PRO A 95 0.54 -19.25 -1.03
CA PRO A 95 0.54 -18.12 -1.97
C PRO A 95 0.87 -18.54 -3.41
N GLU A 96 1.77 -19.51 -3.62
CA GLU A 96 2.10 -20.06 -4.93
C GLU A 96 0.90 -20.71 -5.64
N SER A 97 -0.05 -21.27 -4.89
CA SER A 97 -1.26 -21.87 -5.48
C SER A 97 -2.26 -20.83 -6.02
N CYS A 98 -2.12 -19.57 -5.61
CA CYS A 98 -3.04 -18.48 -5.98
C CYS A 98 -2.41 -17.52 -6.99
N ILE A 99 -1.12 -17.23 -6.86
CA ILE A 99 -0.40 -16.27 -7.69
C ILE A 99 -0.18 -16.85 -9.08
N GLN A 100 -0.45 -16.05 -10.11
CA GLN A 100 -0.22 -16.41 -11.50
C GLN A 100 0.43 -15.23 -12.21
N LEU A 101 1.64 -15.44 -12.72
CA LEU A 101 2.29 -14.46 -13.56
C LEU A 101 1.62 -14.46 -14.94
N THR A 102 1.53 -13.30 -15.56
CA THR A 102 1.15 -13.24 -16.98
C THR A 102 2.33 -13.63 -17.86
N ASP A 103 2.09 -14.07 -19.09
CA ASP A 103 3.14 -14.36 -20.07
C ASP A 103 4.12 -13.17 -20.21
N GLY A 104 3.61 -11.94 -20.17
CA GLY A 104 4.42 -10.73 -20.21
C GLY A 104 5.34 -10.58 -19.00
N GLN A 105 4.88 -10.95 -17.81
CA GLN A 105 5.67 -10.92 -16.58
C GLN A 105 6.73 -12.03 -16.56
N GLU A 106 6.40 -13.25 -17.00
CA GLU A 106 7.33 -14.36 -17.10
C GLU A 106 8.45 -14.06 -18.11
N ASN A 107 8.09 -13.56 -19.29
CA ASN A 107 9.05 -13.15 -20.31
C ASN A 107 9.98 -12.05 -19.82
N ALA A 108 9.45 -11.06 -19.08
CA ALA A 108 10.27 -10.00 -18.51
C ALA A 108 11.21 -10.49 -17.40
N TRP A 109 10.77 -11.46 -16.60
CA TRP A 109 11.64 -12.14 -15.62
C TRP A 109 12.78 -12.89 -16.30
N GLU A 110 12.48 -13.68 -17.33
CA GLU A 110 13.49 -14.45 -18.05
C GLU A 110 14.48 -13.52 -18.75
N ALA A 111 14.02 -12.43 -19.36
CA ALA A 111 14.90 -11.42 -19.95
C ALA A 111 15.85 -10.79 -18.91
N ALA A 112 15.35 -10.48 -17.71
CA ALA A 112 16.16 -9.96 -16.62
C ALA A 112 17.17 -11.02 -16.14
N PHE A 113 16.75 -12.26 -15.95
CA PHE A 113 17.61 -13.36 -15.53
C PHE A 113 18.74 -13.63 -16.53
N GLN A 114 18.42 -13.72 -17.82
CA GLN A 114 19.41 -13.92 -18.88
C GLN A 114 20.41 -12.76 -18.97
N SER A 115 19.93 -11.53 -18.80
CA SER A 115 20.82 -10.35 -18.80
C SER A 115 21.77 -10.35 -17.60
N ALA A 116 21.29 -10.79 -16.43
CA ALA A 116 22.11 -10.96 -15.23
C ALA A 116 23.18 -12.04 -15.41
N VAL A 117 22.81 -13.21 -15.95
CA VAL A 117 23.76 -14.31 -16.25
C VAL A 117 24.84 -13.86 -17.22
N LYS A 118 24.48 -13.10 -18.25
CA LYS A 118 25.42 -12.52 -19.23
C LYS A 118 26.24 -11.35 -18.69
N GLN A 119 25.93 -10.87 -17.48
CA GLN A 119 26.53 -9.68 -16.86
C GLN A 119 26.39 -8.40 -17.72
N ASP A 120 25.38 -8.35 -18.60
CA ASP A 120 25.08 -7.19 -19.41
C ASP A 120 24.29 -6.19 -18.57
N ARG A 121 25.00 -5.20 -18.02
CA ARG A 121 24.41 -4.19 -17.14
C ARG A 121 23.35 -3.34 -17.83
N LEU A 122 23.51 -3.03 -19.11
CA LEU A 122 22.55 -2.18 -19.83
C LEU A 122 21.29 -2.97 -20.17
N ALA A 123 21.45 -4.20 -20.67
CA ALA A 123 20.31 -5.08 -20.93
C ALA A 123 19.56 -5.41 -19.64
N LEU A 124 20.28 -5.71 -18.55
CA LEU A 124 19.66 -6.00 -17.26
C LEU A 124 18.89 -4.80 -16.72
N ARG A 125 19.46 -3.59 -16.84
CA ARG A 125 18.77 -2.35 -16.46
C ARG A 125 17.44 -2.20 -17.21
N ASN A 126 17.44 -2.39 -18.53
CA ASN A 126 16.24 -2.25 -19.35
C ASN A 126 15.22 -3.35 -19.00
N ALA A 127 15.65 -4.60 -18.93
CA ALA A 127 14.79 -5.73 -18.56
C ALA A 127 14.17 -5.56 -17.17
N MET A 128 14.90 -5.02 -16.19
CA MET A 128 14.36 -4.72 -14.86
C MET A 128 13.32 -3.59 -14.89
N SER A 129 13.48 -2.60 -15.77
CA SER A 129 12.47 -1.55 -15.99
C SER A 129 11.19 -2.16 -16.58
N ASP A 130 11.33 -3.00 -17.60
CA ASP A 130 10.21 -3.67 -18.27
C ASP A 130 9.48 -4.62 -17.31
N LEU A 131 10.23 -5.43 -16.56
CA LEU A 131 9.70 -6.30 -15.52
C LEU A 131 8.94 -5.50 -14.46
N SER A 132 9.52 -4.41 -13.97
CA SER A 132 8.85 -3.57 -12.96
C SER A 132 7.55 -2.98 -13.50
N MET A 133 7.54 -2.51 -14.75
CA MET A 133 6.33 -2.02 -15.41
C MET A 133 5.29 -3.14 -15.58
N ALA A 134 5.67 -4.34 -15.99
CA ALA A 134 4.76 -5.49 -16.14
C ALA A 134 4.14 -5.93 -14.80
N LEU A 135 4.90 -5.86 -13.69
CA LEU A 135 4.41 -6.16 -12.35
C LEU A 135 3.47 -5.08 -11.79
N ILE A 136 3.65 -3.82 -12.16
CA ILE A 136 2.81 -2.70 -11.70
C ILE A 136 1.55 -2.54 -12.57
N CYS A 137 1.71 -2.59 -13.89
CA CYS A 137 0.73 -2.20 -14.89
C CYS A 137 0.09 -3.43 -15.55
N HIS A 138 -0.68 -4.19 -14.79
CA HIS A 138 -1.49 -5.29 -15.31
C HIS A 138 -2.91 -5.26 -14.74
N GLU A 139 -3.80 -5.97 -15.43
CA GLU A 139 -5.14 -6.29 -14.95
C GLU A 139 -5.15 -7.74 -14.46
N PHE A 140 -5.89 -8.03 -13.38
CA PHE A 140 -5.97 -9.38 -12.81
C PHE A 140 -7.26 -10.13 -13.20
N GLY A 141 -8.12 -9.52 -14.02
CA GLY A 141 -9.29 -10.18 -14.65
C GLY A 141 -10.24 -10.86 -13.66
N GLY A 142 -10.60 -10.17 -12.58
CA GLY A 142 -11.47 -10.70 -11.52
C GLY A 142 -10.81 -11.57 -10.44
N ASN A 143 -9.60 -12.11 -10.64
CA ASN A 143 -8.89 -12.87 -9.60
C ASN A 143 -7.76 -12.04 -8.97
N ARG A 144 -8.09 -11.12 -8.05
CA ARG A 144 -7.09 -10.27 -7.38
C ARG A 144 -5.96 -11.02 -6.66
N TYR A 145 -6.17 -12.29 -6.30
CA TYR A 145 -5.18 -13.11 -5.61
C TYR A 145 -4.10 -13.65 -6.56
N SER A 146 -4.30 -13.55 -7.88
CA SER A 146 -3.27 -13.86 -8.88
C SER A 146 -2.12 -12.86 -8.87
N SER A 147 -2.38 -11.62 -8.43
CA SER A 147 -1.37 -10.57 -8.47
C SER A 147 -0.30 -10.76 -7.39
N PRO A 148 0.97 -10.93 -7.76
CA PRO A 148 2.04 -11.04 -6.78
C PRO A 148 2.23 -9.75 -5.98
N LEU A 149 1.92 -8.58 -6.56
CA LEU A 149 2.03 -7.28 -5.89
C LEU A 149 0.97 -7.13 -4.79
N LEU A 150 -0.27 -7.56 -5.05
CA LEU A 150 -1.31 -7.57 -4.02
C LEU A 150 -1.01 -8.55 -2.90
N SER A 151 -0.54 -9.75 -3.24
CA SER A 151 -0.15 -10.74 -2.24
C SER A 151 0.98 -10.23 -1.34
N PHE A 152 2.03 -9.62 -1.92
CA PHE A 152 3.09 -8.97 -1.15
C PHE A 152 2.57 -7.84 -0.26
N CYS A 153 1.73 -6.95 -0.80
CA CYS A 153 1.13 -5.86 -0.03
C CYS A 153 0.25 -6.38 1.12
N ALA A 154 -0.44 -7.50 0.96
CA ALA A 154 -1.17 -8.15 2.05
C ALA A 154 -0.20 -8.67 3.13
N MET A 155 0.91 -9.29 2.75
CA MET A 155 1.94 -9.75 3.69
C MET A 155 2.57 -8.62 4.52
N LEU A 156 2.67 -7.41 3.95
CA LEU A 156 3.14 -6.22 4.68
C LEU A 156 2.25 -5.82 5.85
N SER A 157 1.01 -6.33 5.96
CA SER A 157 0.13 -6.04 7.10
C SER A 157 0.54 -6.75 8.39
N VAL A 158 1.42 -7.76 8.32
CA VAL A 158 1.85 -8.55 9.47
C VAL A 158 3.20 -8.05 10.01
N LYS A 159 3.37 -8.06 11.33
CA LYS A 159 4.66 -7.83 12.00
C LYS A 159 5.44 -9.16 12.03
N PRO A 160 6.60 -9.28 11.37
CA PRO A 160 7.30 -10.56 11.22
C PRO A 160 7.69 -11.22 12.56
N HIS A 161 8.13 -10.41 13.54
CA HIS A 161 8.63 -10.93 14.81
C HIS A 161 7.52 -11.36 15.77
N THR A 162 6.43 -10.60 15.84
CA THR A 162 5.34 -10.84 16.79
C THR A 162 4.20 -11.66 16.18
N LYS A 163 4.17 -11.82 14.85
CA LYS A 163 3.07 -12.43 14.09
C LYS A 163 1.71 -11.75 14.32
N THR A 164 1.72 -10.48 14.75
CA THR A 164 0.50 -9.70 14.97
C THR A 164 0.28 -8.73 13.82
N TRP A 165 -0.94 -8.24 13.67
CA TRP A 165 -1.28 -7.23 12.67
C TRP A 165 -0.62 -5.88 12.98
N LYS A 166 -0.28 -5.13 11.93
CA LYS A 166 0.15 -3.74 12.03
C LYS A 166 -1.07 -2.85 12.29
N GLU A 167 -0.86 -1.82 13.10
CA GLU A 167 -1.83 -0.74 13.24
C GLU A 167 -2.17 -0.13 11.88
N PRO A 168 -3.42 0.32 11.65
CA PRO A 168 -3.85 0.85 10.36
C PRO A 168 -2.92 1.94 9.80
N GLY A 169 -2.46 2.87 10.63
CA GLY A 169 -1.53 3.94 10.21
C GLY A 169 -0.15 3.42 9.80
N ASN A 170 0.36 2.39 10.47
CA ASN A 170 1.64 1.77 10.14
C ASN A 170 1.54 0.99 8.82
N TYR A 171 0.45 0.25 8.63
CA TYR A 171 0.21 -0.45 7.38
C TYR A 171 -0.01 0.52 6.21
N ASN A 172 -0.76 1.61 6.43
CA ASN A 172 -0.94 2.68 5.46
C ASN A 172 0.41 3.29 5.03
N SER A 173 1.34 3.46 5.98
CA SER A 173 2.69 3.94 5.70
C SER A 173 3.49 2.96 4.82
N CYS A 174 3.36 1.65 5.05
CA CYS A 174 3.95 0.63 4.16
C CYS A 174 3.40 0.73 2.73
N LEU A 175 2.07 0.77 2.57
CA LEU A 175 1.43 0.89 1.24
C LEU A 175 1.83 2.19 0.55
N SER A 176 1.91 3.31 1.29
CA SER A 176 2.37 4.59 0.77
C SER A 176 3.80 4.53 0.21
N GLY A 177 4.67 3.73 0.84
CA GLY A 177 6.02 3.48 0.35
C GLY A 177 6.04 2.74 -0.99
N VAL A 178 5.26 1.67 -1.10
CA VAL A 178 5.12 0.88 -2.34
C VAL A 178 4.53 1.72 -3.47
N ILE A 179 3.43 2.45 -3.21
CA ILE A 179 2.80 3.36 -4.19
C ILE A 179 3.81 4.38 -4.70
N TRP A 180 4.61 4.96 -3.79
CA TRP A 180 5.59 5.97 -4.19
C TRP A 180 6.66 5.40 -5.13
N VAL A 181 7.13 4.16 -4.89
CA VAL A 181 8.08 3.49 -5.79
C VAL A 181 7.43 3.15 -7.13
N ALA A 182 6.20 2.65 -7.14
CA ALA A 182 5.48 2.37 -8.37
C ALA A 182 5.31 3.63 -9.25
N GLN A 183 4.89 4.74 -8.63
CA GLN A 183 4.82 6.05 -9.30
C GLN A 183 6.18 6.51 -9.84
N LEU A 184 7.26 6.23 -9.11
CA LEU A 184 8.61 6.58 -9.52
C LEU A 184 9.06 5.78 -10.75
N ILE A 185 8.74 4.49 -10.80
CA ILE A 185 9.06 3.59 -11.92
C ILE A 185 8.28 3.99 -13.17
N ILE A 186 6.98 4.26 -13.04
CA ILE A 186 6.15 4.76 -14.16
C ILE A 186 6.71 6.07 -14.70
N PHE A 187 7.04 7.00 -13.81
CA PHE A 187 7.67 8.26 -14.21
C PHE A 187 8.98 8.02 -14.98
N HIS A 188 9.83 7.11 -14.48
CA HIS A 188 11.10 6.79 -15.13
C HIS A 188 10.92 6.20 -16.52
N ALA A 189 10.02 5.22 -16.66
CA ALA A 189 9.72 4.59 -17.93
C ALA A 189 9.22 5.62 -18.96
N SER A 190 8.29 6.50 -18.56
CA SER A 190 7.81 7.58 -19.44
C SER A 190 8.94 8.55 -19.84
N ALA A 191 9.76 8.99 -18.88
CA ALA A 191 10.88 9.91 -19.16
C ALA A 191 11.97 9.29 -20.06
N CYS A 192 12.22 7.99 -19.95
CA CYS A 192 13.14 7.28 -20.83
C CYS A 192 12.63 7.22 -22.27
N LEU A 193 11.32 7.03 -22.47
CA LEU A 193 10.72 7.03 -23.80
C LEU A 193 10.74 8.43 -24.44
N GLU A 194 10.47 9.49 -23.67
CA GLU A 194 10.61 10.87 -24.15
C GLU A 194 12.05 11.18 -24.57
N LYS A 195 13.04 10.76 -23.77
CA LYS A 195 14.46 10.92 -24.12
C LYS A 195 14.83 10.17 -25.41
N ALA A 196 14.13 9.09 -25.74
CA ALA A 196 14.29 8.35 -26.97
C ALA A 196 13.44 8.91 -28.13
N GLU A 197 12.78 10.06 -27.95
CA GLU A 197 11.88 10.71 -28.92
C GLU A 197 10.67 9.83 -29.29
N LEU A 198 10.26 8.94 -28.39
CA LEU A 198 9.15 8.00 -28.59
C LEU A 198 7.84 8.46 -27.95
N GLY A 199 7.71 9.74 -27.57
CA GLY A 199 6.45 10.33 -27.08
C GLY A 199 6.61 11.17 -25.81
N ASP A 200 5.56 11.89 -25.45
CA ASP A 200 5.59 12.84 -24.33
C ASP A 200 5.47 12.16 -22.96
N THR A 201 6.29 12.62 -21.99
CA THR A 201 6.31 12.05 -20.64
C THR A 201 4.98 12.24 -19.90
N LEU A 202 4.38 13.42 -20.01
CA LEU A 202 3.16 13.78 -19.27
C LEU A 202 1.95 13.04 -19.82
N GLU A 203 1.80 12.99 -21.13
CA GLU A 203 0.73 12.24 -21.80
C GLU A 203 0.76 10.76 -21.40
N ARG A 204 1.96 10.15 -21.37
CA ARG A 204 2.12 8.75 -20.93
C ARG A 204 1.80 8.56 -19.46
N ILE A 205 2.24 9.48 -18.60
CA ILE A 205 1.88 9.43 -17.17
C ILE A 205 0.36 9.52 -17.00
N GLU A 206 -0.31 10.41 -17.73
CA GLU A 206 -1.76 10.54 -17.71
C GLU A 206 -2.45 9.25 -18.16
N GLN A 207 -1.95 8.61 -19.23
CA GLN A 207 -2.44 7.31 -19.69
C GLN A 207 -2.28 6.22 -18.62
N TYR A 208 -1.08 6.08 -18.04
CA TYR A 208 -0.83 5.08 -16.99
C TYR A 208 -1.68 5.35 -15.74
N CYS A 209 -1.81 6.60 -15.32
CA CYS A 209 -2.68 6.97 -14.21
C CYS A 209 -4.13 6.66 -14.54
N GLY A 210 -4.54 6.98 -15.76
CA GLY A 210 -5.86 6.77 -16.33
C GLY A 210 -6.31 5.32 -16.28
N LYS A 211 -5.40 4.39 -16.57
CA LYS A 211 -5.66 2.95 -16.70
C LYS A 211 -5.35 2.16 -15.44
N PHE A 212 -4.23 2.42 -14.77
CA PHE A 212 -3.72 1.56 -13.70
C PHE A 212 -3.75 2.21 -12.31
N LEU A 213 -3.74 3.54 -12.17
CA LEU A 213 -3.67 4.20 -10.86
C LEU A 213 -4.99 4.89 -10.49
N LYS A 214 -6.08 4.13 -10.53
CA LYS A 214 -7.41 4.56 -10.09
C LYS A 214 -8.05 3.48 -9.21
N GLN A 215 -8.75 3.90 -8.15
CA GLN A 215 -9.31 2.99 -7.14
C GLN A 215 -10.37 2.01 -7.68
N ASN A 216 -10.97 2.32 -8.83
CA ASN A 216 -12.06 1.54 -9.41
C ASN A 216 -11.61 0.69 -10.61
N THR A 217 -10.31 0.41 -10.73
CA THR A 217 -9.79 -0.46 -11.81
C THR A 217 -9.35 -1.80 -11.22
N GLU A 218 -9.56 -2.88 -11.99
CA GLU A 218 -9.15 -4.24 -11.63
C GLU A 218 -7.63 -4.43 -11.83
N THR A 219 -6.86 -3.58 -11.17
CA THR A 219 -5.41 -3.53 -11.25
C THR A 219 -4.82 -3.54 -9.85
N PRO A 220 -3.58 -4.04 -9.66
CA PRO A 220 -2.95 -4.06 -8.35
C PRO A 220 -2.87 -2.67 -7.72
N MET A 221 -2.53 -1.67 -8.52
CA MET A 221 -2.40 -0.30 -8.04
C MET A 221 -3.77 0.29 -7.66
N GLY A 222 -4.84 -0.02 -8.39
CA GLY A 222 -6.20 0.36 -8.01
C GLY A 222 -6.61 -0.18 -6.65
N GLU A 223 -6.43 -1.48 -6.43
CA GLU A 223 -6.71 -2.15 -5.14
C GLU A 223 -5.86 -1.58 -3.99
N ILE A 224 -4.55 -1.41 -4.19
CA ILE A 224 -3.65 -0.82 -3.16
C ILE A 224 -4.08 0.61 -2.80
N LEU A 225 -4.51 1.40 -3.78
CA LEU A 225 -5.05 2.75 -3.54
C LEU A 225 -6.38 2.69 -2.78
N GLY A 226 -7.22 1.69 -3.05
CA GLY A 226 -8.45 1.42 -2.30
C GLY A 226 -8.16 1.05 -0.84
N TRP A 227 -7.26 0.08 -0.60
CA TRP A 227 -6.86 -0.33 0.75
C TRP A 227 -6.26 0.83 1.53
N ARG A 228 -5.42 1.64 0.90
CA ARG A 228 -4.84 2.84 1.53
C ARG A 228 -5.90 3.85 1.95
N LEU A 229 -6.94 4.07 1.13
CA LEU A 229 -8.03 4.97 1.46
C LEU A 229 -8.83 4.43 2.65
N LEU A 230 -9.18 3.13 2.62
CA LEU A 230 -9.88 2.48 3.73
C LEU A 230 -9.08 2.60 5.04
N LEU A 231 -7.79 2.27 5.00
CA LEU A 231 -6.91 2.37 6.18
C LEU A 231 -6.81 3.81 6.68
N PHE A 232 -6.85 4.80 5.79
CA PHE A 232 -6.84 6.21 6.18
C PHE A 232 -8.12 6.60 6.92
N THR A 233 -9.29 6.13 6.45
CA THR A 233 -10.58 6.32 7.14
C THR A 233 -10.56 5.68 8.51
N ILE A 234 -10.20 4.38 8.59
CA ILE A 234 -10.13 3.65 9.86
C ILE A 234 -9.13 4.33 10.82
N SER A 235 -7.97 4.78 10.33
CA SER A 235 -6.96 5.45 11.19
C SER A 235 -7.46 6.74 11.83
N LYS A 236 -8.48 7.40 11.28
CA LYS A 236 -9.07 8.62 11.87
C LYS A 236 -10.08 8.30 12.98
N GLU A 237 -10.73 7.16 12.88
CA GLU A 237 -11.77 6.67 13.79
C GLU A 237 -11.17 5.91 14.98
N VAL A 238 -9.99 5.32 14.81
CA VAL A 238 -9.25 4.68 15.90
C VAL A 238 -8.74 5.75 16.87
N VAL A 239 -9.23 5.68 18.12
CA VAL A 239 -8.69 6.44 19.26
C VAL A 239 -7.25 5.99 19.48
N GLY A 240 -6.29 6.88 19.25
CA GLY A 240 -4.89 6.57 19.55
C GLY A 240 -4.68 6.43 21.07
N PRO A 241 -3.75 5.57 21.53
CA PRO A 241 -3.47 5.37 22.97
C PRO A 241 -2.96 6.63 23.70
N HIS A 242 -2.65 7.70 22.97
CA HIS A 242 -2.26 9.01 23.52
C HIS A 242 -3.30 10.10 23.33
N GLN A 243 -4.45 9.77 22.74
CA GLN A 243 -5.54 10.73 22.50
C GLN A 243 -6.54 10.78 23.66
N ALA A 244 -6.55 9.74 24.49
CA ALA A 244 -7.31 9.69 25.73
C ALA A 244 -6.33 9.68 26.90
N GLN A 245 -6.46 10.64 27.81
CA GLN A 245 -5.61 10.76 29.00
C GLN A 245 -6.47 10.70 30.24
N TRP A 246 -6.04 9.91 31.22
CA TRP A 246 -6.63 9.92 32.56
C TRP A 246 -6.01 11.08 33.35
N ASP A 247 -6.83 11.74 34.16
CA ASP A 247 -6.31 12.53 35.26
C ASP A 247 -5.62 11.63 36.31
N VAL A 248 -4.85 12.24 37.22
CA VAL A 248 -4.02 11.52 38.20
C VAL A 248 -4.86 10.60 39.11
N ASP A 249 -6.12 10.97 39.34
CA ASP A 249 -7.04 10.25 40.21
C ASP A 249 -7.95 9.25 39.45
N GLU A 250 -7.76 9.08 38.14
CA GLU A 250 -8.55 8.22 37.24
C GLU A 250 -10.07 8.50 37.25
N LYS A 251 -10.46 9.75 37.54
CA LYS A 251 -11.87 10.21 37.59
C LYS A 251 -12.31 10.91 36.32
N VAL A 252 -11.37 11.43 35.53
CA VAL A 252 -11.64 12.17 34.31
C VAL A 252 -10.84 11.57 33.17
N LEU A 253 -11.54 11.22 32.09
CA LEU A 253 -10.95 10.80 30.83
C LEU A 253 -11.08 11.94 29.82
N THR A 254 -9.97 12.59 29.48
CA THR A 254 -9.94 13.65 28.47
C THR A 254 -9.66 13.07 27.09
N TYR A 255 -10.54 13.30 26.12
CA TYR A 255 -10.37 12.90 24.71
C TYR A 255 -10.71 14.06 23.77
N ARG A 256 -9.75 14.48 22.92
CA ARG A 256 -9.91 15.57 21.93
C ARG A 256 -10.62 16.81 22.51
N ASP A 257 -10.10 17.32 23.62
CA ASP A 257 -10.62 18.48 24.36
C ASP A 257 -12.02 18.30 24.98
N VAL A 258 -12.50 17.06 25.09
CA VAL A 258 -13.73 16.70 25.79
C VAL A 258 -13.39 15.93 27.06
N ASP A 259 -13.84 16.42 28.19
CA ASP A 259 -13.67 15.76 29.49
C ASP A 259 -14.87 14.87 29.81
N LEU A 260 -14.63 13.57 29.93
CA LEU A 260 -15.60 12.61 30.42
C LEU A 260 -15.32 12.31 31.89
N HIS A 261 -16.14 12.86 32.79
CA HIS A 261 -16.11 12.47 34.19
C HIS A 261 -16.77 11.10 34.38
N MET A 262 -16.13 10.21 35.13
CA MET A 262 -16.62 8.85 35.34
C MET A 262 -17.96 8.79 36.10
N ASP A 263 -18.30 9.81 36.90
CA ASP A 263 -19.61 9.93 37.54
C ASP A 263 -20.73 10.34 36.56
N HIS A 264 -20.37 10.84 35.37
CA HIS A 264 -21.33 11.13 34.30
C HIS A 264 -21.70 9.88 33.49
N VAL A 265 -20.85 8.85 33.45
CA VAL A 265 -21.09 7.64 32.65
C VAL A 265 -22.39 6.91 33.07
N PRO A 266 -22.68 6.67 34.37
CA PRO A 266 -23.95 6.09 34.78
C PRO A 266 -25.15 6.97 34.42
N ARG A 267 -24.99 8.31 34.43
CA ARG A 267 -26.06 9.25 34.08
C ARG A 267 -26.37 9.22 32.59
N LEU A 268 -25.35 9.12 31.74
CA LEU A 268 -25.49 8.97 30.30
C LEU A 268 -26.26 7.68 29.96
N LEU A 269 -25.82 6.54 30.52
CA LEU A 269 -26.48 5.25 30.31
C LEU A 269 -27.94 5.26 30.78
N LEU A 270 -28.22 5.91 31.91
CA LEU A 270 -29.57 6.05 32.43
C LEU A 270 -30.43 6.95 31.53
N SER A 271 -29.88 8.06 31.02
CA SER A 271 -30.55 8.96 30.08
C SER A 271 -30.90 8.24 28.77
N ASP A 272 -29.94 7.51 28.19
CA ASP A 272 -30.14 6.75 26.95
C ASP A 272 -31.18 5.65 27.14
N PHE A 273 -31.15 4.94 28.29
CA PHE A 273 -32.16 3.95 28.64
C PHE A 273 -33.56 4.57 28.75
N GLN A 274 -33.69 5.70 29.45
CA GLN A 274 -34.96 6.41 29.59
C GLN A 274 -35.49 6.91 28.24
N GLN A 275 -34.62 7.42 27.39
CA GLN A 275 -34.98 7.87 26.05
C GLN A 275 -35.43 6.70 25.18
N ALA A 276 -34.71 5.57 25.22
CA ALA A 276 -35.12 4.34 24.52
C ALA A 276 -36.47 3.82 25.02
N GLN A 277 -36.71 3.84 26.34
CA GLN A 277 -37.98 3.44 26.94
C GLN A 277 -39.13 4.36 26.49
N HIS A 278 -38.90 5.68 26.45
CA HIS A 278 -39.90 6.64 25.97
C HIS A 278 -40.24 6.43 24.49
N LEU A 279 -39.23 6.21 23.64
CA LEU A 279 -39.43 5.91 22.22
C LEU A 279 -40.19 4.59 22.02
N HIS A 280 -39.87 3.56 22.80
CA HIS A 280 -40.59 2.29 22.77
C HIS A 280 -42.07 2.46 23.12
N GLN A 281 -42.38 3.26 24.13
CA GLN A 281 -43.74 3.56 24.54
C GLN A 281 -44.53 4.29 23.44
N LEU A 282 -43.93 5.27 22.76
CA LEU A 282 -44.53 5.96 21.62
C LEU A 282 -44.83 5.01 20.44
N ILE A 283 -43.96 4.02 20.21
CA ILE A 283 -44.18 2.99 19.18
C ILE A 283 -45.38 2.09 19.52
N ILE A 284 -45.55 1.71 20.80
CA ILE A 284 -46.72 0.95 21.27
C ILE A 284 -48.01 1.77 21.13
N GLU A 285 -47.98 3.06 21.46
CA GLU A 285 -49.15 3.95 21.39
C GLU A 285 -49.57 4.26 19.93
N SER A 286 -48.62 4.35 19.00
CA SER A 286 -48.91 4.50 17.57
C SER A 286 -49.42 3.23 16.89
N THR A 287 -49.03 2.05 17.37
CA THR A 287 -49.52 0.75 16.84
C THR A 287 -50.88 0.34 17.43
N SER A 288 -51.18 0.76 18.65
CA SER A 288 -52.50 0.55 19.27
C SER A 288 -53.57 1.50 18.73
N SER A 289 -53.23 2.72 18.33
CA SER A 289 -54.19 3.67 17.71
C SER A 289 -54.57 3.33 16.26
N SER A 290 -53.75 2.55 15.56
CA SER A 290 -53.99 2.08 14.18
C SER A 290 -54.83 0.80 14.09
N SER A 291 -55.10 0.12 15.22
CA SER A 291 -55.96 -1.07 15.29
C SER A 291 -57.40 -0.79 15.76
N THR A 292 -57.72 0.47 16.08
CA THR A 292 -59.08 0.93 16.45
C THR A 292 -59.79 1.70 15.34
N SER A 293 -59.29 1.66 14.09
CA SER A 293 -59.89 2.33 12.92
C SER A 293 -60.32 1.36 11.81
N ASP A 294 -60.75 0.15 12.16
CA ASP A 294 -61.49 -0.78 11.28
C ASP A 294 -62.87 -1.10 11.87
#